data_AF-A0A923ZMA9-F1
#
_entry.id   AF-A0A923ZMA9-F1
#
_cell.length_a   1.000
_cell.length_b   1.000
_cell.length_c   1.000
_cell.angle_alpha   90.00
_cell.angle_beta   90.00
_cell.angle_gamma   90.00
#
_symmetry.space_group_name_H-M   'P 1'
#
loop_
_entity.id
_entity.type
_entity.pdbx_description
1 polymer ?
#
loop_
_entity_poly.entity_id
_entity_poly.type
_entity_poly.pdbx_seq_one_letter_code
_entity_poly.pdbx_strand_id
1 'polypeptide(L)'
;MYDYLLHQQIKASLLKFKVGKAEDDLSFYSRLIANASVIKSLYDELYHQHPKAATAFDSLIDKLTSAYKKRSVTLNKRDAAKAKEGQWFLSNQITGMSLYVDNFCGNLSNLGDKLPYFDKLGVNFLHLMPLFESPAGESDGGYAVSDFRKINTRFGNLDDLVALQQKMRAAGMYLMIDIVMNHTSHMQEWAVKAKEGNKHYQDYFYMFDDRHMPDIFEQTMPDIFPETAAGNFTYIPECNKWVMTVFHNYQWDLNFSNRAVLVEMLDIMLFYANLDVDVFTHRCSCVYLKRTWEYLPEFT
;
A
#
# COMPACT_ATOMS: atom_id res chain seq x y z
N MET A 1 24.18 13.88 12.34
CA MET A 1 24.24 14.09 13.81
C MET A 1 23.65 12.86 14.46
N TYR A 2 24.27 12.29 15.49
CA TYR A 2 23.75 11.08 16.15
C TYR A 2 22.52 11.43 17.00
N ASP A 3 21.36 10.84 16.68
CA ASP A 3 20.11 11.06 17.42
C ASP A 3 19.89 9.95 18.45
N TYR A 4 20.40 10.18 19.66
CA TYR A 4 20.32 9.21 20.75
C TYR A 4 18.89 8.77 21.07
N LEU A 5 17.91 9.66 21.00
CA LEU A 5 16.52 9.35 21.34
C LEU A 5 15.89 8.41 20.32
N LEU A 6 16.08 8.72 19.03
CA LEU A 6 15.64 7.86 17.93
C LEU A 6 16.25 6.45 18.04
N HIS A 7 17.55 6.37 18.36
CA HIS A 7 18.22 5.08 18.57
C HIS A 7 17.63 4.29 19.74
N GLN A 8 17.22 4.93 20.85
CA GLN A 8 16.57 4.25 21.97
C GLN A 8 15.16 3.74 21.60
N GLN A 9 14.38 4.53 20.86
CA GLN A 9 13.06 4.11 20.36
C GLN A 9 13.18 2.86 19.47
N ILE A 10 14.09 2.89 18.50
CA ILE A 10 14.34 1.74 17.62
C ILE A 10 14.81 0.53 18.42
N LYS A 11 15.71 0.73 19.38
CA LYS A 11 16.18 -0.36 20.25
C LYS A 11 15.04 -1.01 21.04
N ALA A 12 14.09 -0.24 21.53
CA ALA A 12 12.93 -0.77 22.25
C ALA A 12 12.08 -1.70 21.36
N SER A 13 11.83 -1.29 20.11
CA SER A 13 11.12 -2.13 19.12
C SER A 13 11.91 -3.41 18.78
N LEU A 14 13.21 -3.28 18.50
CA LEU A 14 14.09 -4.43 18.22
C LEU A 14 14.06 -5.46 19.36
N LEU A 15 14.13 -5.01 20.61
CA LEU A 15 14.04 -5.88 21.79
C LEU A 15 12.66 -6.55 21.90
N LYS A 16 11.57 -5.80 21.68
CA LYS A 16 10.19 -6.31 21.68
C LYS A 16 10.01 -7.48 20.72
N PHE A 17 10.61 -7.41 19.53
CA PHE A 17 10.52 -8.46 18.51
C PHE A 17 11.71 -9.44 18.51
N LYS A 18 12.58 -9.38 19.53
CA LYS A 18 13.77 -10.23 19.66
C LYS A 18 14.66 -10.20 18.41
N VAL A 19 14.82 -9.02 17.81
CA VAL A 19 15.78 -8.74 16.74
C VAL A 19 17.09 -8.30 17.39
N GLY A 20 18.12 -9.12 17.23
CA GLY A 20 19.42 -8.90 17.85
C GLY A 20 20.50 -8.36 16.91
N LYS A 21 21.72 -8.27 17.46
CA LYS A 21 22.95 -8.13 16.67
C LYS A 21 23.58 -9.49 16.33
N ALA A 22 22.83 -10.58 16.50
CA ALA A 22 23.23 -11.91 16.06
C ALA A 22 23.35 -11.94 14.53
N GLU A 23 24.16 -12.86 14.01
CA GLU A 23 24.45 -12.96 12.57
C GLU A 23 23.18 -12.97 11.70
N ASP A 24 22.14 -13.68 12.14
CA ASP A 24 20.87 -13.81 11.42
C ASP A 24 20.10 -12.47 11.27
N ASP A 25 20.17 -11.59 12.27
CA ASP A 25 19.42 -10.33 12.34
C ASP A 25 20.27 -9.09 11.99
N LEU A 26 21.59 -9.23 11.95
CA LEU A 26 22.54 -8.11 11.82
C LEU A 26 22.32 -7.28 10.55
N SER A 27 21.95 -7.93 9.44
CA SER A 27 21.66 -7.24 8.18
C SER A 27 20.44 -6.32 8.28
N PHE A 28 19.35 -6.78 8.90
CA PHE A 28 18.18 -5.92 9.11
C PHE A 28 18.47 -4.81 10.12
N TYR A 29 19.10 -5.15 11.25
CA TYR A 29 19.54 -4.18 12.24
C TYR A 29 20.35 -3.04 11.59
N SER A 30 21.34 -3.39 10.77
CA SER A 30 22.23 -2.41 10.14
C SER A 30 21.49 -1.53 9.14
N ARG A 31 20.60 -2.11 8.33
CA ARG A 31 19.75 -1.36 7.38
C ARG A 31 18.81 -0.40 8.09
N LEU A 32 18.12 -0.85 9.13
CA LEU A 32 17.18 0.00 9.87
C LEU A 32 17.91 1.17 10.53
N ILE A 33 19.04 0.90 11.19
CA ILE A 33 19.82 1.94 11.86
C ILE A 33 20.44 2.92 10.86
N ALA A 34 20.96 2.45 9.72
CA ALA A 34 21.53 3.31 8.70
C ALA A 34 20.51 4.25 8.05
N ASN A 35 19.24 3.84 7.98
CA ASN A 35 18.16 4.62 7.35
C ASN A 35 17.26 5.33 8.38
N ALA A 36 17.46 5.10 9.68
CA ALA A 36 16.59 5.59 10.75
C ALA A 36 16.35 7.10 10.69
N SER A 37 17.42 7.88 10.53
CA SER A 37 17.35 9.35 10.49
C SER A 37 16.58 9.85 9.28
N VAL A 38 16.76 9.23 8.11
CA VAL A 38 16.05 9.58 6.88
C VAL A 38 14.56 9.26 7.02
N ILE A 39 14.23 8.06 7.51
CA ILE A 39 12.84 7.65 7.76
C ILE A 39 12.16 8.62 8.73
N LYS A 40 12.84 8.97 9.83
CA LYS A 40 12.32 9.92 10.83
C LYS A 40 12.13 11.32 10.25
N SER A 41 13.10 11.83 9.49
CA SER A 41 13.01 13.13 8.83
C SER A 41 11.81 13.23 7.90
N LEU A 42 11.65 12.26 6.99
CA LEU A 42 10.53 12.23 6.04
C LEU A 42 9.17 12.09 6.74
N TYR A 43 9.11 11.31 7.82
CA TYR A 43 7.91 11.21 8.63
C TYR A 43 7.58 12.53 9.34
N ASP A 44 8.59 13.22 9.86
CA ASP A 44 8.43 14.49 10.57
C ASP A 44 8.02 15.62 9.63
N GLU A 45 8.49 15.64 8.39
CA GLU A 45 8.00 16.58 7.36
C GLU A 45 6.47 16.57 7.23
N LEU A 46 5.84 15.42 7.46
CA LEU A 46 4.39 15.26 7.37
C LEU A 46 3.68 15.46 8.71
N TYR A 47 4.24 14.97 9.82
CA TYR A 47 3.48 14.78 11.05
C TYR A 47 4.08 15.40 12.30
N HIS A 48 5.24 16.07 12.26
CA HIS A 48 5.95 16.50 13.48
C HIS A 48 5.10 17.35 14.45
N GLN A 49 4.13 18.11 13.93
CA GLN A 49 3.25 18.98 14.74
C GLN A 49 2.10 18.22 15.41
N HIS A 50 1.82 16.99 14.99
CA HIS A 50 0.67 16.24 15.48
C HIS A 50 0.96 15.65 16.88
N PRO A 51 0.07 15.79 17.87
CA PRO A 51 0.34 15.36 19.26
C PRO A 51 0.58 13.86 19.41
N LYS A 52 0.06 13.05 18.48
CA LYS A 52 0.26 11.58 18.43
C LYS A 52 1.37 11.14 17.46
N ALA A 53 2.20 12.05 16.96
CA ALA A 53 3.22 11.75 15.95
C ALA A 53 4.25 10.73 16.44
N ALA A 54 4.76 10.91 17.66
CA ALA A 54 5.75 10.00 18.25
C ALA A 54 5.21 8.57 18.38
N THR A 55 4.01 8.39 18.95
CA THR A 55 3.40 7.06 19.13
C THR A 55 3.12 6.35 17.80
N ALA A 56 2.67 7.09 16.77
CA ALA A 56 2.47 6.52 15.45
C ALA A 56 3.80 6.16 14.76
N PHE A 57 4.87 6.93 15.00
CA PHE A 57 6.21 6.57 14.54
C PHE A 57 6.72 5.29 15.23
N ASP A 58 6.52 5.14 16.53
CA ASP A 58 6.86 3.90 17.25
C ASP A 58 6.10 2.71 16.64
N SER A 59 4.82 2.90 16.29
CA SER A 59 4.03 1.89 15.60
C SER A 59 4.60 1.54 14.22
N LEU A 60 5.07 2.53 13.45
CA LEU A 60 5.75 2.29 12.17
C LEU A 60 7.00 1.41 12.34
N ILE A 61 7.85 1.71 13.33
CA ILE A 61 9.06 0.91 13.58
C ILE A 61 8.68 -0.53 14.02
N ASP A 62 7.63 -0.67 14.82
CA ASP A 62 7.10 -1.98 15.21
C ASP A 62 6.60 -2.79 14.01
N LYS A 63 5.88 -2.17 13.06
CA LYS A 63 5.43 -2.83 11.82
C LYS A 63 6.59 -3.26 10.95
N LEU A 64 7.61 -2.40 10.76
CA LEU A 64 8.83 -2.74 10.02
C LEU A 64 9.55 -3.94 10.63
N THR A 65 9.72 -3.93 11.95
CA THR A 65 10.43 -4.98 12.69
C THR A 65 9.64 -6.29 12.70
N SER A 66 8.31 -6.21 12.89
CA SER A 66 7.42 -7.37 12.82
C SER A 66 7.40 -8.00 11.42
N ALA A 67 7.32 -7.18 10.37
CA ALA A 67 7.35 -7.65 8.99
C ALA A 67 8.66 -8.37 8.66
N TYR A 68 9.80 -7.85 9.13
CA TYR A 68 11.08 -8.53 9.00
C TYR A 68 11.09 -9.89 9.71
N LYS A 69 10.61 -10.00 10.95
CA LYS A 69 10.54 -11.31 11.64
C LYS A 69 9.64 -12.32 10.93
N LYS A 70 8.60 -11.85 10.23
CA LYS A 70 7.70 -12.70 9.43
C LYS A 70 8.29 -13.09 8.07
N ARG A 71 9.33 -12.39 7.60
CA ARG A 71 9.96 -12.65 6.31
C ARG A 71 10.72 -13.98 6.35
N SER A 72 10.44 -14.85 5.38
CA SER A 72 11.04 -16.19 5.37
C SER A 72 12.55 -16.14 5.10
N VAL A 73 13.28 -17.16 5.56
CA VAL A 73 14.73 -17.29 5.32
C VAL A 73 15.06 -17.27 3.82
N THR A 74 14.21 -17.89 2.99
CA THR A 74 14.36 -17.88 1.52
C THR A 74 14.29 -16.44 0.97
N LEU A 75 13.35 -15.63 1.46
CA LEU A 75 13.22 -14.24 1.04
C LEU A 75 14.36 -13.37 1.55
N ASN A 76 14.82 -13.57 2.78
CA ASN A 76 15.99 -12.87 3.32
C ASN A 76 17.26 -13.13 2.48
N LYS A 77 17.46 -14.38 2.02
CA LYS A 77 18.56 -14.72 1.09
C LYS A 77 18.40 -14.03 -0.26
N ARG A 78 17.17 -13.96 -0.78
CA ARG A 78 16.85 -13.25 -2.04
C ARG A 78 17.15 -11.75 -1.92
N ASP A 79 16.81 -11.13 -0.79
CA ASP A 79 17.12 -9.72 -0.54
C ASP A 79 18.63 -9.47 -0.58
N ALA A 80 19.41 -10.32 0.07
CA ALA A 80 20.86 -10.21 0.09
C ALA A 80 21.47 -10.38 -1.31
N ALA A 81 20.96 -11.32 -2.11
CA ALA A 81 21.38 -11.52 -3.49
C ALA A 81 21.09 -10.28 -4.36
N LYS A 82 19.86 -9.75 -4.30
CA LYS A 82 19.47 -8.53 -5.02
C LYS A 82 20.25 -7.30 -4.58
N ALA A 83 20.52 -7.16 -3.28
CA ALA A 83 21.30 -6.04 -2.75
C ALA A 83 22.75 -6.08 -3.27
N LYS A 84 23.33 -7.28 -3.43
CA LYS A 84 24.66 -7.48 -4.02
C LYS A 84 24.69 -7.19 -5.52
N GLU A 85 23.63 -7.56 -6.24
CA GLU A 85 23.47 -7.26 -7.67
C GLU A 85 23.25 -5.76 -7.91
N GLY A 86 22.60 -5.07 -6.97
CA GLY A 86 22.39 -3.62 -6.99
C GLY A 86 21.28 -3.23 -7.97
N GLN A 87 21.66 -2.63 -9.09
CA GLN A 87 20.73 -2.06 -10.08
C GLN A 87 20.16 -3.14 -11.04
N TRP A 88 19.76 -4.29 -10.52
CA TRP A 88 19.22 -5.43 -11.29
C TRP A 88 18.05 -5.02 -12.20
N PHE A 89 17.22 -4.09 -11.73
CA PHE A 89 16.06 -3.54 -12.45
C PHE A 89 16.41 -2.68 -13.68
N LEU A 90 17.69 -2.33 -13.89
CA LEU A 90 18.18 -1.66 -15.10
C LEU A 90 18.71 -2.64 -16.15
N SER A 91 18.66 -3.95 -15.88
CA SER A 91 19.16 -4.98 -16.78
C SER A 91 18.39 -4.99 -18.11
N ASN A 92 19.12 -5.01 -19.22
CA ASN A 92 18.54 -5.20 -20.56
C ASN A 92 17.98 -6.61 -20.80
N GLN A 93 18.15 -7.52 -19.83
CA GLN A 93 17.55 -8.86 -19.85
C GLN A 93 16.12 -8.87 -19.28
N ILE A 94 15.62 -7.76 -18.75
CA ILE A 94 14.25 -7.67 -18.22
C ILE A 94 13.29 -7.28 -19.35
N THR A 95 12.30 -8.14 -19.60
CA THR A 95 11.19 -7.87 -20.52
C THR A 95 9.87 -8.00 -19.77
N GLY A 96 9.16 -6.88 -19.66
CA GLY A 96 7.92 -6.75 -18.90
C GLY A 96 6.66 -7.03 -19.74
N MET A 97 5.65 -7.64 -19.14
CA MET A 97 4.30 -7.78 -19.69
C MET A 97 3.23 -7.53 -18.62
N SER A 98 2.23 -6.71 -18.94
CA SER A 98 1.07 -6.48 -18.07
C SER A 98 -0.13 -7.31 -18.55
N LEU A 99 -0.88 -7.92 -17.62
CA LEU A 99 -2.06 -8.70 -17.97
C LEU A 99 -3.11 -8.77 -16.86
N TYR A 100 -4.36 -8.97 -17.27
CA TYR A 100 -5.46 -9.39 -16.41
C TYR A 100 -5.47 -10.93 -16.33
N VAL A 101 -5.41 -11.48 -15.12
CA VAL A 101 -5.27 -12.94 -14.91
C VAL A 101 -6.48 -13.71 -15.43
N ASP A 102 -7.68 -13.19 -15.19
CA ASP A 102 -8.95 -13.75 -15.64
C ASP A 102 -9.05 -13.79 -17.16
N ASN A 103 -8.77 -12.67 -17.83
CA ASN A 103 -8.81 -12.59 -19.29
C ASN A 103 -7.74 -13.46 -19.95
N PHE A 104 -6.57 -13.63 -19.34
CA PHE A 104 -5.47 -14.39 -19.93
C PHE A 104 -5.60 -15.90 -19.69
N CYS A 105 -5.95 -16.32 -18.47
CA CYS A 105 -5.92 -17.73 -18.08
C CYS A 105 -6.93 -18.13 -16.99
N GLY A 106 -7.87 -17.26 -16.65
CA GLY A 106 -8.91 -17.49 -15.64
C GLY A 106 -8.45 -17.22 -14.20
N ASN A 107 -7.43 -17.94 -13.71
CA ASN A 107 -7.03 -17.89 -12.30
C ASN A 107 -5.51 -18.06 -12.09
N LEU A 108 -5.05 -17.82 -10.85
CA LEU A 108 -3.63 -17.85 -10.51
C LEU A 108 -3.02 -19.25 -10.63
N SER A 109 -3.78 -20.30 -10.31
CA SER A 109 -3.32 -21.69 -10.40
C SER A 109 -2.96 -22.03 -11.85
N ASN A 110 -3.83 -21.65 -12.81
CA ASN A 110 -3.60 -21.82 -14.25
C ASN A 110 -2.44 -20.96 -14.77
N LEU A 111 -2.24 -19.75 -14.22
CA LEU A 111 -1.15 -18.86 -14.65
C LEU A 111 0.23 -19.51 -14.44
N GLY A 112 0.38 -20.29 -13.36
CA GLY A 112 1.60 -21.04 -13.10
C GLY A 112 1.97 -22.02 -14.22
N ASP A 113 0.98 -22.54 -14.95
CA ASP A 113 1.19 -23.47 -16.07
C ASP A 113 1.46 -22.73 -17.39
N LYS A 114 1.30 -21.40 -17.41
CA LYS A 114 1.63 -20.53 -18.54
C LYS A 114 3.04 -19.95 -18.47
N LEU A 115 3.80 -20.16 -17.39
CA LEU A 115 5.18 -19.66 -17.28
C LEU A 115 6.09 -20.11 -18.45
N PRO A 116 6.03 -21.36 -18.96
CA PRO A 116 6.82 -21.76 -20.13
C PRO A 116 6.49 -20.96 -21.41
N TYR A 117 5.27 -20.43 -21.53
CA TYR A 117 4.89 -19.57 -22.65
C TYR A 117 5.59 -18.20 -22.55
N PHE A 118 5.64 -17.60 -21.36
CA PHE A 118 6.33 -16.34 -21.14
C PHE A 118 7.84 -16.47 -21.35
N ASP A 119 8.44 -17.57 -20.89
CA ASP A 119 9.86 -17.86 -21.12
C ASP A 119 10.18 -17.96 -22.63
N LYS A 120 9.35 -18.66 -23.40
CA LYS A 120 9.48 -18.73 -24.87
C LYS A 120 9.37 -17.36 -25.56
N LEU A 121 8.59 -16.45 -25.00
CA LEU A 121 8.48 -15.06 -25.47
C LEU A 121 9.65 -14.18 -25.03
N GLY A 122 10.50 -14.66 -24.11
CA GLY A 122 11.54 -13.86 -23.45
C GLY A 122 11.00 -12.92 -22.37
N VAL A 123 9.75 -13.10 -21.93
CA VAL A 123 9.13 -12.31 -20.85
C VAL A 123 9.47 -12.92 -19.50
N ASN A 124 10.11 -12.13 -18.64
CA ASN A 124 10.51 -12.54 -17.29
C ASN A 124 10.06 -11.56 -16.20
N PHE A 125 9.23 -10.58 -16.54
CA PHE A 125 8.64 -9.66 -15.58
C PHE A 125 7.15 -9.50 -15.83
N LEU A 126 6.32 -10.00 -14.92
CA LEU A 126 4.86 -9.96 -15.06
C LEU A 126 4.28 -8.92 -14.13
N HIS A 127 3.46 -8.03 -14.69
CA HIS A 127 2.61 -7.13 -13.96
C HIS A 127 1.18 -7.65 -14.01
N LEU A 128 0.68 -8.09 -12.85
CA LEU A 128 -0.68 -8.57 -12.70
C LEU A 128 -1.56 -7.41 -12.22
N MET A 129 -2.62 -7.14 -12.98
CA MET A 129 -3.67 -6.19 -12.60
C MET A 129 -4.32 -6.61 -11.26
N PRO A 130 -5.08 -5.73 -10.57
CA PRO A 130 -5.46 -5.92 -9.18
C PRO A 130 -6.08 -7.29 -8.85
N LEU A 131 -5.44 -8.01 -7.92
CA LEU A 131 -5.77 -9.39 -7.53
C LEU A 131 -6.63 -9.48 -6.25
N PHE A 132 -6.63 -8.42 -5.45
CA PHE A 132 -7.25 -8.41 -4.14
C PHE A 132 -8.77 -8.20 -4.23
N GLU A 133 -9.47 -8.56 -3.16
CA GLU A 133 -10.92 -8.52 -3.11
C GLU A 133 -11.45 -7.11 -3.39
N SER A 134 -12.46 -7.04 -4.23
CA SER A 134 -13.13 -5.81 -4.70
C SER A 134 -14.60 -6.12 -4.97
N PRO A 135 -15.50 -5.11 -4.94
CA PRO A 135 -16.93 -5.33 -5.14
C PRO A 135 -17.24 -5.90 -6.52
N ALA A 136 -18.26 -6.74 -6.61
CA ALA A 136 -18.77 -7.16 -7.91
C ALA A 136 -19.42 -5.96 -8.64
N GLY A 137 -19.07 -5.75 -9.92
CA GLY A 137 -19.62 -4.66 -10.75
C GLY A 137 -19.00 -3.28 -10.49
N GLU A 138 -18.80 -2.91 -9.22
CA GLU A 138 -18.29 -1.61 -8.78
C GLU A 138 -16.83 -1.69 -8.32
N SER A 139 -15.96 -2.22 -9.19
CA SER A 139 -14.55 -2.46 -8.86
C SER A 139 -13.56 -1.58 -9.58
N ASP A 140 -13.95 -0.87 -10.65
CA ASP A 140 -13.00 -0.20 -11.56
C ASP A 140 -11.86 -1.16 -11.97
N GLY A 141 -12.22 -2.33 -12.54
CA GLY A 141 -11.25 -3.37 -12.90
C GLY A 141 -10.51 -4.02 -11.73
N GLY A 142 -10.92 -3.75 -10.48
CA GLY A 142 -10.29 -4.25 -9.26
C GLY A 142 -9.57 -3.17 -8.43
N TYR A 143 -9.55 -1.91 -8.90
CA TYR A 143 -8.93 -0.79 -8.19
C TYR A 143 -9.72 -0.32 -6.95
N ALA A 144 -11.02 -0.63 -6.83
CA ALA A 144 -11.77 -0.41 -5.60
C ALA A 144 -11.58 -1.60 -4.62
N VAL A 145 -10.51 -1.58 -3.82
CA VAL A 145 -10.14 -2.71 -2.94
C VAL A 145 -11.02 -2.76 -1.67
N SER A 146 -11.67 -3.90 -1.43
CA SER A 146 -12.47 -4.20 -0.23
C SER A 146 -11.69 -4.95 0.85
N ASP A 147 -10.67 -5.73 0.47
CA ASP A 147 -9.77 -6.37 1.43
C ASP A 147 -8.36 -6.50 0.82
N PHE A 148 -7.41 -5.76 1.39
CA PHE A 148 -6.00 -5.76 0.98
C PHE A 148 -5.25 -7.05 1.34
N ARG A 149 -5.85 -7.99 2.07
CA ARG A 149 -5.18 -9.22 2.53
C ARG A 149 -5.82 -10.49 1.97
N LYS A 150 -6.90 -10.36 1.21
CA LYS A 150 -7.63 -11.47 0.61
C LYS A 150 -7.66 -11.38 -0.90
N ILE A 151 -7.24 -12.45 -1.56
CA ILE A 151 -7.34 -12.59 -3.03
C ILE A 151 -8.81 -12.71 -3.40
N ASN A 152 -9.20 -12.03 -4.49
CA ASN A 152 -10.54 -12.16 -5.02
C ASN A 152 -10.78 -13.61 -5.45
N THR A 153 -11.89 -14.21 -4.97
CA THR A 153 -12.21 -15.62 -5.20
C THR A 153 -12.21 -16.03 -6.68
N ARG A 154 -12.46 -15.10 -7.61
CA ARG A 154 -12.35 -15.34 -9.06
C ARG A 154 -10.95 -15.79 -9.51
N PHE A 155 -9.92 -15.39 -8.77
CA PHE A 155 -8.52 -15.71 -9.07
C PHE A 155 -7.97 -16.88 -8.24
N GLY A 156 -8.72 -17.33 -7.22
CA GLY A 156 -8.28 -18.34 -6.25
C GLY A 156 -8.15 -17.75 -4.85
N ASN A 157 -7.09 -18.14 -4.14
CA ASN A 157 -6.80 -17.69 -2.78
C ASN A 157 -5.34 -17.22 -2.62
N LEU A 158 -4.95 -16.86 -1.39
CA LEU A 158 -3.60 -16.38 -1.11
C LEU A 158 -2.51 -17.45 -1.32
N ASP A 159 -2.81 -18.72 -1.03
CA ASP A 159 -1.88 -19.83 -1.25
C ASP A 159 -1.61 -20.05 -2.73
N ASP A 160 -2.61 -19.84 -3.60
CA ASP A 160 -2.41 -19.87 -5.06
C ASP A 160 -1.40 -18.80 -5.52
N LEU A 161 -1.47 -17.59 -4.96
CA LEU A 161 -0.50 -16.53 -5.24
C LEU A 161 0.91 -16.91 -4.76
N VAL A 162 1.01 -17.47 -3.54
CA VAL A 162 2.29 -17.94 -2.98
C VAL A 162 2.88 -19.07 -3.84
N ALA A 163 2.06 -20.01 -4.31
CA ALA A 163 2.47 -21.10 -5.18
C ALA A 163 2.94 -20.58 -6.55
N LEU A 164 2.21 -19.63 -7.14
CA LEU A 164 2.63 -18.95 -8.37
C LEU A 164 3.99 -18.28 -8.20
N GLN A 165 4.19 -17.55 -7.12
CA GLN A 165 5.45 -16.85 -6.81
C GLN A 165 6.63 -17.81 -6.63
N GLN A 166 6.40 -18.99 -6.05
CA GLN A 166 7.41 -20.05 -5.99
C GLN A 166 7.81 -20.54 -7.38
N LYS A 167 6.83 -20.80 -8.27
CA LYS A 167 7.08 -21.20 -9.66
C LYS A 167 7.80 -20.09 -10.45
N MET A 168 7.34 -18.84 -10.34
CA MET A 168 7.96 -17.68 -11.01
C MET A 168 9.40 -17.48 -10.60
N ARG A 169 9.70 -17.52 -9.30
CA ARG A 169 11.08 -17.44 -8.80
C ARG A 169 11.96 -18.58 -9.32
N ALA A 170 11.44 -19.81 -9.36
CA ALA A 170 12.19 -20.94 -9.91
C ALA A 170 12.51 -20.78 -11.41
N ALA A 171 11.64 -20.07 -12.14
CA ALA A 171 11.83 -19.69 -13.54
C ALA A 171 12.63 -18.39 -13.74
N GLY A 172 13.16 -17.78 -12.68
CA GLY A 172 13.89 -16.50 -12.78
C GLY A 172 13.02 -15.31 -13.18
N MET A 173 11.72 -15.37 -12.90
CA MET A 173 10.74 -14.33 -13.22
C MET A 173 10.46 -13.42 -12.02
N TYR A 174 10.05 -12.19 -12.33
CA TYR A 174 9.69 -11.15 -11.37
C TYR A 174 8.19 -10.87 -11.39
N LEU A 175 7.62 -10.57 -10.23
CA LEU A 175 6.21 -10.18 -10.09
C LEU A 175 6.06 -8.72 -9.68
N MET A 176 5.18 -8.02 -10.40
CA MET A 176 4.67 -6.70 -10.05
C MET A 176 3.16 -6.76 -9.83
N ILE A 177 2.71 -6.08 -8.79
CA ILE A 177 1.27 -5.89 -8.50
C ILE A 177 1.00 -4.43 -8.17
N ASP A 178 -0.27 -4.04 -8.33
CA ASP A 178 -0.75 -2.74 -7.89
C ASP A 178 -0.83 -2.63 -6.36
N ILE A 179 -0.36 -1.51 -5.83
CA ILE A 179 -0.72 -1.05 -4.48
C ILE A 179 -1.60 0.21 -4.61
N VAL A 180 -2.88 0.02 -4.33
CA VAL A 180 -3.87 1.12 -4.33
C VAL A 180 -3.84 1.78 -2.96
N MET A 181 -3.06 2.85 -2.83
CA MET A 181 -2.93 3.53 -1.55
C MET A 181 -3.81 4.77 -1.42
N ASN A 182 -4.31 5.35 -2.52
CA ASN A 182 -5.09 6.58 -2.43
C ASN A 182 -6.47 6.36 -1.81
N HIS A 183 -7.11 5.24 -2.14
CA HIS A 183 -8.52 5.03 -1.81
C HIS A 183 -8.79 3.56 -1.51
N THR A 184 -9.93 3.32 -0.88
CA THR A 184 -10.49 1.97 -0.67
C THR A 184 -11.89 1.89 -1.26
N SER A 185 -12.40 0.69 -1.45
CA SER A 185 -13.83 0.51 -1.71
C SER A 185 -14.67 1.03 -0.54
N HIS A 186 -15.84 1.59 -0.80
CA HIS A 186 -16.85 1.87 0.22
C HIS A 186 -17.30 0.62 1.01
N MET A 187 -17.01 -0.59 0.53
CA MET A 187 -17.26 -1.87 1.23
C MET A 187 -16.07 -2.35 2.09
N GLN A 188 -14.94 -1.63 2.07
CA GLN A 188 -13.79 -1.97 2.89
C GLN A 188 -14.09 -1.76 4.39
N GLU A 189 -13.48 -2.57 5.26
CA GLU A 189 -13.75 -2.59 6.71
C GLU A 189 -13.72 -1.20 7.38
N TRP A 190 -12.75 -0.36 7.04
CA TRP A 190 -12.61 1.00 7.55
C TRP A 190 -13.77 1.88 7.09
N ALA A 191 -14.16 1.82 5.82
CA ALA A 191 -15.29 2.58 5.28
C ALA A 191 -16.63 2.12 5.91
N VAL A 192 -16.81 0.82 6.12
CA VAL A 192 -17.98 0.25 6.83
C VAL A 192 -18.05 0.79 8.26
N LYS A 193 -16.96 0.70 9.03
CA LYS A 193 -16.92 1.23 10.41
C LYS A 193 -17.08 2.75 10.46
N ALA A 194 -16.58 3.49 9.47
CA ALA A 194 -16.78 4.93 9.36
C ALA A 194 -18.26 5.28 9.16
N LYS A 195 -18.97 4.52 8.32
CA LYS A 195 -20.42 4.64 8.12
C LYS A 195 -21.22 4.34 9.39
N GLU A 196 -20.77 3.37 10.18
CA GLU A 196 -21.35 3.03 11.49
C GLU A 196 -21.09 4.10 12.59
N GLY A 197 -20.37 5.17 12.28
CA GLY A 197 -20.14 6.29 13.20
C GLY A 197 -18.83 6.19 14.00
N ASN A 198 -17.97 5.19 13.73
CA ASN A 198 -16.71 5.05 14.45
C ASN A 198 -15.74 6.18 14.08
N LYS A 199 -15.54 7.12 15.01
CA LYS A 199 -14.71 8.31 14.82
C LYS A 199 -13.27 8.00 14.40
N HIS A 200 -12.68 6.92 14.92
CA HIS A 200 -11.33 6.53 14.54
C HIS A 200 -11.21 6.22 13.03
N TYR A 201 -12.21 5.55 12.47
CA TYR A 201 -12.25 5.22 11.04
C TYR A 201 -12.86 6.32 10.18
N GLN A 202 -13.70 7.19 10.74
CA GLN A 202 -14.10 8.42 10.03
C GLN A 202 -12.87 9.28 9.71
N ASP A 203 -11.92 9.39 10.64
CA ASP A 203 -10.65 10.10 10.43
C ASP A 203 -9.71 9.43 9.39
N TYR A 204 -10.03 8.23 8.91
CA TYR A 204 -9.28 7.58 7.82
C TYR A 204 -9.69 8.11 6.44
N PHE A 205 -10.78 8.87 6.35
CA PHE A 205 -11.30 9.42 5.11
C PHE A 205 -11.51 10.93 5.25
N TYR A 206 -11.64 11.63 4.12
CA TYR A 206 -12.07 13.02 4.12
C TYR A 206 -13.60 13.07 4.16
N MET A 207 -14.18 13.23 5.35
CA MET A 207 -15.62 13.29 5.57
C MET A 207 -16.06 14.65 6.13
N PHE A 208 -17.14 15.23 5.60
CA PHE A 208 -17.65 16.55 5.96
C PHE A 208 -19.14 16.50 6.30
N ASP A 209 -19.57 17.34 7.26
CA ASP A 209 -20.97 17.41 7.69
C ASP A 209 -21.87 18.16 6.69
N ASP A 210 -21.29 19.06 5.90
CA ASP A 210 -22.00 19.87 4.91
C ASP A 210 -21.14 20.07 3.65
N ARG A 211 -21.65 20.89 2.71
CA ARG A 211 -20.99 21.21 1.44
C ARG A 211 -19.94 22.31 1.51
N HIS A 212 -19.77 23.00 2.64
CA HIS A 212 -18.89 24.17 2.71
C HIS A 212 -17.44 23.86 2.29
N MET A 213 -16.83 22.86 2.94
CA MET A 213 -15.48 22.42 2.59
C MET A 213 -15.40 21.70 1.24
N PRO A 214 -16.30 20.75 0.90
CA PRO A 214 -16.37 20.18 -0.44
C PRO A 214 -16.39 21.23 -1.56
N ASP A 215 -17.24 22.25 -1.47
CA ASP A 215 -17.37 23.29 -2.50
C ASP A 215 -16.09 24.14 -2.63
N ILE A 216 -15.32 24.32 -1.56
CA ILE A 216 -14.01 24.98 -1.62
C ILE A 216 -13.00 24.12 -2.38
N PHE A 217 -12.95 22.80 -2.11
CA PHE A 217 -12.06 21.88 -2.82
C PHE A 217 -12.38 21.82 -4.33
N GLU A 218 -13.66 21.73 -4.68
CA GLU A 218 -14.14 21.62 -6.07
C GLU A 218 -13.73 22.83 -6.94
N GLN A 219 -13.42 23.99 -6.35
CA GLN A 219 -12.92 25.16 -7.11
C GLN A 219 -11.60 24.90 -7.83
N THR A 220 -10.80 23.94 -7.34
CA THR A 220 -9.43 23.71 -7.84
C THR A 220 -9.17 22.26 -8.22
N MET A 221 -10.05 21.32 -7.86
CA MET A 221 -9.91 19.91 -8.19
C MET A 221 -10.48 19.62 -9.58
N PRO A 222 -9.73 18.95 -10.47
CA PRO A 222 -10.25 18.53 -11.76
C PRO A 222 -11.17 17.32 -11.59
N ASP A 223 -12.27 17.29 -12.35
CA ASP A 223 -13.11 16.10 -12.48
C ASP A 223 -12.39 15.05 -13.33
N ILE A 224 -12.03 13.93 -12.70
CA ILE A 224 -11.34 12.83 -13.39
C ILE A 224 -12.31 12.00 -14.23
N PHE A 225 -13.55 11.82 -13.75
CA PHE A 225 -14.56 11.00 -14.40
C PHE A 225 -15.93 11.70 -14.52
N PRO A 226 -16.00 12.86 -15.21
CA PRO A 226 -17.21 13.69 -15.23
C PRO A 226 -18.46 12.97 -15.77
N GLU A 227 -18.29 11.97 -16.64
CA GLU A 227 -19.41 11.22 -17.23
C GLU A 227 -19.98 10.14 -16.31
N THR A 228 -19.17 9.60 -15.39
CA THR A 228 -19.55 8.43 -14.55
C THR A 228 -19.63 8.75 -13.05
N ALA A 229 -18.91 9.76 -12.59
CA ALA A 229 -18.86 10.23 -11.22
C ALA A 229 -18.49 11.73 -11.22
N ALA A 230 -19.50 12.57 -11.41
CA ALA A 230 -19.31 14.02 -11.48
C ALA A 230 -18.94 14.60 -10.11
N GLY A 231 -17.98 15.52 -10.09
CA GLY A 231 -17.40 16.08 -8.87
C GLY A 231 -16.45 15.13 -8.14
N ASN A 232 -15.98 15.58 -6.98
CA ASN A 232 -14.98 14.90 -6.17
C ASN A 232 -15.52 14.44 -4.80
N PHE A 233 -16.82 14.61 -4.55
CA PHE A 233 -17.45 14.29 -3.26
C PHE A 233 -18.82 13.65 -3.44
N THR A 234 -19.04 12.53 -2.74
CA THR A 234 -20.31 11.80 -2.71
C THR A 234 -21.01 11.98 -1.36
N TYR A 235 -22.31 12.29 -1.35
CA TYR A 235 -23.12 12.27 -0.13
C TYR A 235 -23.50 10.84 0.24
N ILE A 236 -23.27 10.47 1.50
CA ILE A 236 -23.49 9.14 2.05
C ILE A 236 -24.64 9.20 3.07
N PRO A 237 -25.87 8.78 2.68
CA PRO A 237 -27.05 8.89 3.53
C PRO A 237 -26.91 8.14 4.86
N GLU A 238 -26.21 7.00 4.88
CA GLU A 238 -26.08 6.12 6.05
C GLU A 238 -25.40 6.82 7.24
N CYS A 239 -24.50 7.77 6.98
CA CYS A 239 -23.81 8.53 8.00
C CYS A 239 -24.05 10.04 7.93
N ASN A 240 -24.93 10.51 7.03
CA ASN A 240 -25.24 11.91 6.79
C ASN A 240 -23.98 12.78 6.60
N LYS A 241 -23.08 12.37 5.71
CA LYS A 241 -21.80 13.04 5.44
C LYS A 241 -21.47 13.07 3.96
N TRP A 242 -20.72 14.09 3.55
CA TRP A 242 -20.04 14.13 2.27
C TRP A 242 -18.67 13.48 2.40
N VAL A 243 -18.36 12.54 1.51
CA VAL A 243 -17.08 11.82 1.50
C VAL A 243 -16.35 12.11 0.20
N MET A 244 -15.05 12.38 0.30
CA MET A 244 -14.21 12.60 -0.88
C MET A 244 -14.05 11.30 -1.68
N THR A 245 -14.36 11.38 -2.96
CA THR A 245 -14.37 10.30 -3.95
C THR A 245 -13.86 10.86 -5.27
N VAL A 246 -12.54 11.04 -5.41
CA VAL A 246 -11.94 11.69 -6.60
C VAL A 246 -12.10 10.87 -7.88
N PHE A 247 -12.29 9.56 -7.72
CA PHE A 247 -12.49 8.63 -8.81
C PHE A 247 -13.98 8.27 -8.91
N HIS A 248 -14.36 7.01 -8.69
CA HIS A 248 -15.77 6.64 -8.63
C HIS A 248 -16.35 6.85 -7.23
N ASN A 249 -17.68 7.01 -7.14
CA ASN A 249 -18.41 7.18 -5.87
C ASN A 249 -18.17 6.03 -4.86
N TYR A 250 -17.80 4.85 -5.36
CA TYR A 250 -17.46 3.68 -4.56
C TYR A 250 -15.99 3.59 -4.14
N GLN A 251 -15.13 4.56 -4.52
CA GLN A 251 -13.72 4.68 -4.16
C GLN A 251 -13.53 5.85 -3.21
N TRP A 252 -13.41 5.58 -1.91
CA TRP A 252 -13.27 6.59 -0.86
C TRP A 252 -11.81 6.94 -0.63
N ASP A 253 -11.46 8.22 -0.83
CA ASP A 253 -10.10 8.73 -0.65
C ASP A 253 -9.65 8.64 0.82
N LEU A 254 -8.51 8.00 1.03
CA LEU A 254 -7.85 7.88 2.32
C LEU A 254 -7.19 9.20 2.72
N ASN A 255 -7.31 9.54 4.00
CA ASN A 255 -6.80 10.77 4.56
C ASN A 255 -5.36 10.59 5.07
N PHE A 256 -4.37 10.86 4.22
CA PHE A 256 -2.95 10.79 4.61
C PHE A 256 -2.50 11.90 5.58
N SER A 257 -3.32 12.91 5.87
CA SER A 257 -3.02 13.81 7.01
C SER A 257 -3.12 13.06 8.35
N ASN A 258 -3.88 11.96 8.37
CA ASN A 258 -3.91 11.04 9.48
C ASN A 258 -2.74 10.05 9.40
N ARG A 259 -1.71 10.28 10.22
CA ARG A 259 -0.55 9.39 10.41
C ARG A 259 -0.85 7.89 10.53
N ALA A 260 -2.01 7.49 11.07
CA ALA A 260 -2.35 6.08 11.20
C ALA A 260 -2.60 5.43 9.83
N VAL A 261 -3.16 6.17 8.87
CA VAL A 261 -3.38 5.71 7.49
C VAL A 261 -2.05 5.36 6.82
N LEU A 262 -1.03 6.21 6.97
CA LEU A 262 0.31 5.91 6.44
C LEU A 262 0.86 4.60 7.03
N VAL A 263 0.75 4.42 8.35
CA VAL A 263 1.25 3.21 9.03
C VAL A 263 0.52 1.95 8.54
N GLU A 264 -0.81 2.01 8.39
CA GLU A 264 -1.60 0.87 7.89
C GLU A 264 -1.26 0.52 6.43
N MET A 265 -1.14 1.53 5.56
CA MET A 265 -0.80 1.29 4.16
C MET A 265 0.63 0.76 3.98
N LEU A 266 1.58 1.20 4.81
CA LEU A 266 2.93 0.62 4.83
C LEU A 266 2.92 -0.82 5.37
N ASP A 267 2.08 -1.16 6.36
CA ASP A 267 1.93 -2.55 6.81
C ASP A 267 1.33 -3.46 5.71
N ILE A 268 0.43 -2.94 4.89
CA ILE A 268 -0.09 -3.65 3.70
C ILE A 268 1.03 -3.86 2.67
N MET A 269 1.84 -2.83 2.38
CA MET A 269 2.98 -2.93 1.48
C MET A 269 4.00 -3.98 1.96
N LEU A 270 4.30 -3.99 3.26
CA LEU A 270 5.19 -4.97 3.89
C LEU A 270 4.61 -6.39 3.84
N PHE A 271 3.29 -6.53 3.98
CA PHE A 271 2.61 -7.80 3.78
C PHE A 271 2.81 -8.32 2.36
N TYR A 272 2.61 -7.48 1.33
CA TYR A 272 2.85 -7.89 -0.06
C TYR A 272 4.32 -8.21 -0.33
N ALA A 273 5.26 -7.47 0.27
CA ALA A 273 6.68 -7.79 0.17
C ALA A 273 6.99 -9.19 0.74
N ASN A 274 6.29 -9.61 1.80
CA ASN A 274 6.37 -10.95 2.37
C ASN A 274 5.62 -12.03 1.56
N LEU A 275 4.80 -11.64 0.59
CA LEU A 275 4.28 -12.51 -0.47
C LEU A 275 5.22 -12.57 -1.68
N ASP A 276 6.48 -12.12 -1.51
CA ASP A 276 7.54 -12.20 -2.52
C ASP A 276 7.37 -11.29 -3.74
N VAL A 277 6.49 -10.30 -3.67
CA VAL A 277 6.32 -9.30 -4.73
C VAL A 277 7.62 -8.53 -4.93
N ASP A 278 8.03 -8.37 -6.19
CA ASP A 278 9.28 -7.72 -6.56
C ASP A 278 9.16 -6.21 -6.69
N VAL A 279 8.05 -5.75 -7.28
CA VAL A 279 7.82 -4.34 -7.60
C VAL A 279 6.36 -3.99 -7.29
N PHE A 280 6.15 -2.81 -6.71
CA PHE A 280 4.81 -2.24 -6.51
C PHE A 280 4.60 -1.10 -7.50
N THR A 281 3.49 -1.11 -8.25
CA THR A 281 3.03 0.13 -8.90
C THR A 281 2.21 0.94 -7.92
N HIS A 282 2.67 2.16 -7.67
CA HIS A 282 1.99 3.11 -6.81
C HIS A 282 0.93 3.81 -7.64
N ARG A 283 -0.33 3.42 -7.44
CA ARG A 283 -1.45 4.01 -8.19
C ARG A 283 -1.90 5.31 -7.53
N CYS A 284 -2.10 6.32 -8.37
CA CYS A 284 -2.65 7.62 -7.96
C CYS A 284 -1.79 8.35 -6.92
N SER A 285 -0.47 8.30 -7.05
CA SER A 285 0.45 8.95 -6.10
C SER A 285 0.34 10.47 -6.04
N CYS A 286 -0.15 11.12 -7.11
CA CYS A 286 -0.30 12.56 -7.18
C CYS A 286 -1.45 13.12 -6.32
N VAL A 287 -2.29 12.26 -5.73
CA VAL A 287 -3.52 12.68 -5.06
C VAL A 287 -3.57 12.40 -3.55
N TYR A 288 -2.50 11.85 -2.95
CA TYR A 288 -2.51 11.46 -1.52
C TYR A 288 -2.66 12.62 -0.53
N LEU A 289 -2.01 13.76 -0.80
CA LEU A 289 -2.04 14.92 0.07
C LEU A 289 -2.95 15.98 -0.53
N LYS A 290 -4.12 16.15 0.09
CA LYS A 290 -5.07 17.20 -0.27
C LYS A 290 -4.75 18.44 0.55
N ARG A 291 -4.40 19.53 -0.12
CA ARG A 291 -4.24 20.86 0.50
C ARG A 291 -5.00 21.88 -0.33
N THR A 292 -5.75 22.73 0.35
CA THR A 292 -6.20 24.00 -0.21
C THR A 292 -4.97 24.91 -0.28
N TRP A 293 -4.57 25.32 -1.49
CA TRP A 293 -3.33 26.08 -1.67
C TRP A 293 -3.38 27.52 -1.14
N GLU A 294 -4.55 28.02 -0.72
CA GLU A 294 -4.71 29.43 -0.31
C GLU A 294 -5.51 29.70 0.97
N TYR A 295 -6.04 28.70 1.69
CA TYR A 295 -6.78 28.96 2.94
C TYR A 295 -6.56 27.84 3.94
N LEU A 296 -5.91 28.17 5.07
CA LEU A 296 -6.31 27.84 6.45
C LEU A 296 -5.17 28.18 7.44
N PRO A 297 -5.14 29.40 8.01
CA PRO A 297 -4.30 29.75 9.15
C PRO A 297 -4.76 29.12 10.48
N GLU A 298 -5.86 28.36 10.49
CA GLU A 298 -6.57 28.00 11.73
C GLU A 298 -6.34 26.57 12.23
N PHE A 299 -5.32 25.87 11.72
CA PHE A 299 -4.92 24.55 12.23
C PHE A 299 -3.43 24.49 12.58
N THR A 300 -2.96 25.49 13.34
CA THR A 300 -1.73 25.42 14.17
C THR A 300 -2.08 25.32 15.63
#